data_AF-A0AAD4EA42-F1
#
_entry.id   AF-A0AAD4EA42-F1
#
_cell.length_a   1.000
_cell.length_b   1.000
_cell.length_c   1.000
_cell.angle_alpha   90.00
_cell.angle_beta   90.00
_cell.angle_gamma   90.00
#
_symmetry.space_group_name_H-M   'P 1'
#
loop_
_entity.id
_entity.type
_entity.pdbx_description
1 polymer ?
#
loop_
_entity_poly.entity_id
_entity_poly.type
_entity_poly.pdbx_seq_one_letter_code
_entity_poly.pdbx_strand_id
1 'polypeptide(L)'
;TAVAVNYAMTRTFSTTPEYYVIYDTGVSLTRVTMISFAAAGEPKMKASYAHFNVLSVGHDRNTRDKFMLKHRQDIQKDRHTMAQLWKEAGCVNAILSANSDAMSTVESVAFDIDFKTKVARSEFEDVCNDLHPRFARPTYDALANADLSLVCVPVACLANIV
;
A
#
# COMPACT_ATOMS: atom_id res chain seq x y z
N THR A 1 -5.14 10.95 0.48
CA THR A 1 -5.12 12.43 0.47
C THR A 1 -4.66 13.02 1.80
N ALA A 2 -5.08 12.52 2.97
CA ALA A 2 -4.58 13.01 4.27
C ALA A 2 -3.05 13.01 4.41
N VAL A 3 -2.38 11.96 3.88
CA VAL A 3 -0.90 11.87 3.81
C VAL A 3 -0.29 13.04 3.04
N ALA A 4 -0.93 13.47 1.94
CA ALA A 4 -0.47 14.59 1.13
C ALA A 4 -0.51 15.92 1.89
N VAL A 5 -1.58 16.14 2.65
CA VAL A 5 -1.76 17.34 3.47
C VAL A 5 -0.70 17.40 4.56
N ASN A 6 -0.48 16.30 5.28
CA ASN A 6 0.56 16.23 6.30
C ASN A 6 1.96 16.47 5.70
N TYR A 7 2.23 15.87 4.53
CA TYR A 7 3.49 16.10 3.82
C TYR A 7 3.67 17.58 3.47
N ALA A 8 2.61 18.22 2.96
CA ALA A 8 2.64 19.63 2.58
C ALA A 8 2.82 20.59 3.76
N MET A 9 2.30 20.24 4.95
CA MET A 9 2.44 21.06 6.15
C MET A 9 3.88 21.11 6.69
N THR A 10 4.69 20.09 6.41
CA THR A 10 6.06 19.97 6.93
C THR A 10 7.13 20.56 6.00
N ARG A 11 6.76 20.97 4.78
CA ARG A 11 7.71 21.40 3.74
C ARG A 11 7.28 22.68 3.05
N THR A 12 8.26 23.38 2.50
CA THR A 12 8.04 24.53 1.62
C THR A 12 8.24 24.11 0.17
N PHE A 13 7.34 24.53 -0.70
CA PHE A 13 7.37 24.22 -2.13
C PHE A 13 7.81 25.44 -2.93
N SER A 14 8.34 25.19 -4.12
CA SER A 14 8.64 26.24 -5.09
C SER A 14 7.36 26.72 -5.81
N THR A 15 7.48 27.84 -6.54
CA THR A 15 6.39 28.34 -7.40
C THR A 15 6.18 27.45 -8.63
N THR A 16 7.22 26.70 -9.02
CA THR A 16 7.11 25.66 -10.05
C THR A 16 6.40 24.42 -9.48
N PRO A 17 5.44 23.83 -10.20
CA PRO A 17 4.74 22.66 -9.72
C PRO A 17 5.67 21.45 -9.63
N GLU A 18 5.76 20.87 -8.44
CA GLU A 18 6.51 19.64 -8.17
C GLU A 18 5.55 18.46 -8.09
N TYR A 19 5.87 17.38 -8.81
CA TYR A 19 5.01 16.20 -8.94
C TYR A 19 5.41 15.09 -7.96
N TYR A 20 4.43 14.52 -7.29
CA TYR A 20 4.60 13.48 -6.29
C TYR A 20 3.62 12.33 -6.50
N VAL A 21 4.06 11.13 -6.15
CA VAL A 21 3.24 9.92 -6.16
C VAL A 21 3.11 9.41 -4.73
N ILE A 22 1.88 9.34 -4.24
CA ILE A 22 1.58 8.75 -2.93
C ILE A 22 1.12 7.33 -3.14
N TYR A 23 1.77 6.41 -2.43
CA TYR A 23 1.49 5.00 -2.50
C TYR A 23 0.84 4.56 -1.19
N ASP A 24 -0.45 4.24 -1.25
CA ASP A 24 -1.25 3.84 -0.10
C ASP A 24 -1.60 2.35 -0.23
N THR A 25 -0.79 1.50 0.41
CA THR A 25 -1.01 0.07 0.47
C THR A 25 -1.58 -0.32 1.82
N GLY A 26 -2.88 -0.57 1.85
CA GLY A 26 -3.52 -1.24 2.97
C GLY A 26 -3.73 -2.73 2.69
N VAL A 27 -4.17 -3.46 3.72
CA VAL A 27 -4.44 -4.90 3.72
C VAL A 27 -5.34 -5.39 2.58
N SER A 28 -6.21 -4.53 2.05
CA SER A 28 -7.21 -4.92 1.03
C SER A 28 -7.20 -4.08 -0.23
N LEU A 29 -6.44 -2.99 -0.28
CA LEU A 29 -6.44 -2.06 -1.39
C LEU A 29 -5.08 -1.40 -1.54
N THR A 30 -4.56 -1.43 -2.76
CA THR A 30 -3.46 -0.57 -3.19
C THR A 30 -4.03 0.60 -3.96
N ARG A 31 -3.76 1.82 -3.49
CA ARG A 31 -4.14 3.06 -4.16
C ARG A 31 -2.90 3.91 -4.42
N VAL A 32 -2.81 4.42 -5.63
CA VAL A 32 -1.76 5.34 -6.06
C VAL A 32 -2.38 6.65 -6.43
N THR A 33 -1.92 7.73 -5.81
CA THR A 33 -2.45 9.08 -6.06
C THR A 33 -1.33 9.98 -6.55
N MET A 34 -1.50 10.58 -7.72
CA MET A 34 -0.59 11.59 -8.24
C MET A 34 -1.04 12.99 -7.81
N ILE A 35 -0.10 13.77 -7.28
CA ILE A 35 -0.36 15.08 -6.72
C ILE A 35 0.73 16.04 -7.20
N SER A 36 0.33 17.26 -7.56
CA SER A 36 1.27 18.36 -7.78
C SER A 36 1.18 19.35 -6.62
N PHE A 37 2.31 19.73 -6.03
CA PHE A 37 2.39 20.83 -5.07
C PHE A 37 2.97 22.08 -5.74
N ALA A 38 2.39 23.23 -5.44
CA ALA A 38 2.93 24.53 -5.82
C ALA A 38 2.70 25.53 -4.68
N ALA A 39 3.67 26.40 -4.43
CA ALA A 39 3.46 27.53 -3.54
C ALA A 39 2.58 28.58 -4.23
N ALA A 40 1.42 28.85 -3.65
CA ALA A 40 0.57 29.96 -4.04
C ALA A 40 0.71 31.06 -2.98
N GLY A 41 1.22 32.21 -3.39
CA GLY A 41 1.32 33.39 -2.56
C GLY A 41 0.65 34.56 -3.26
N GLU A 42 -0.36 35.16 -2.63
CA GLU A 42 -0.76 36.51 -3.02
C GLU A 42 0.32 37.49 -2.55
N PRO A 43 0.77 38.45 -3.39
CA PRO A 43 1.84 39.38 -3.03
C PRO A 43 1.52 40.31 -1.84
N LYS A 44 0.31 40.24 -1.28
CA LYS A 44 -0.17 41.10 -0.17
C LYS A 44 -0.24 40.39 1.19
N MET A 45 -0.02 39.08 1.28
CA MET A 45 -0.08 38.33 2.54
C MET A 45 1.26 37.64 2.85
N LYS A 46 1.78 37.80 4.08
CA LYS A 46 3.02 37.16 4.56
C LYS A 46 2.92 35.64 4.75
N ALA A 47 1.77 35.03 4.45
CA ALA A 47 1.53 33.60 4.58
C ALA A 47 1.54 32.96 3.17
N SER A 48 2.57 32.17 2.89
CA SER A 48 2.59 31.29 1.72
C SER A 48 1.77 30.04 2.02
N TYR A 49 0.79 29.71 1.18
CA TYR A 49 0.02 28.48 1.32
C TYR A 49 0.40 27.50 0.21
N ALA A 50 0.62 26.24 0.59
CA ALA A 50 0.85 25.17 -0.36
C ALA A 50 -0.48 24.81 -1.02
N HIS A 51 -0.64 25.13 -2.31
CA HIS A 51 -1.74 24.60 -3.10
C HIS A 51 -1.34 23.21 -3.61
N PHE A 52 -2.26 22.25 -3.50
CA PHE A 52 -2.05 20.92 -4.06
C PHE A 52 -3.20 20.56 -4.99
N ASN A 53 -2.87 19.93 -6.10
CA ASN A 53 -3.85 19.42 -7.04
C ASN A 53 -3.67 17.92 -7.18
N VAL A 54 -4.79 17.17 -7.13
CA VAL A 54 -4.78 15.73 -7.36
C VAL A 54 -4.98 15.51 -8.85
N LEU A 55 -3.96 14.98 -9.53
CA LEU A 55 -3.97 14.79 -10.98
C LEU A 55 -4.73 13.52 -11.35
N SER A 56 -4.45 12.42 -10.65
CA SER A 56 -5.04 11.13 -10.95
C SER A 56 -4.97 10.18 -9.76
N VAL A 57 -5.83 9.17 -9.78
CA VAL A 57 -5.88 8.09 -8.79
C VAL A 57 -5.98 6.75 -9.51
N GLY A 58 -4.96 5.91 -9.35
CA GLY A 58 -5.00 4.49 -9.72
C GLY A 58 -5.36 3.64 -8.51
N HIS A 59 -6.15 2.59 -8.70
CA HIS A 59 -6.44 1.63 -7.64
C HIS A 59 -6.70 0.24 -8.18
N ASP A 60 -6.25 -0.79 -7.45
CA ASP A 60 -6.55 -2.17 -7.82
C ASP A 60 -7.94 -2.56 -7.30
N ARG A 61 -8.93 -2.59 -8.21
CA ARG A 61 -10.34 -2.94 -7.91
C ARG A 61 -10.56 -4.40 -7.55
N ASN A 62 -9.56 -5.26 -7.76
CA ASN A 62 -9.79 -6.70 -7.91
C ASN A 62 -9.28 -7.55 -6.75
N THR A 63 -8.59 -6.99 -5.78
CA THR A 63 -7.78 -7.78 -4.84
C THR A 63 -8.65 -8.58 -3.87
N ARG A 64 -9.69 -7.96 -3.29
CA ARG A 64 -10.59 -8.63 -2.33
C ARG A 64 -11.59 -9.57 -3.02
N ASP A 65 -12.26 -9.11 -4.07
CA ASP A 65 -13.37 -9.88 -4.66
C ASP A 65 -12.88 -11.13 -5.40
N LYS A 66 -11.71 -11.07 -6.06
CA LYS A 66 -11.13 -12.24 -6.74
C LYS A 66 -10.51 -13.26 -5.78
N PHE A 67 -9.97 -12.80 -4.64
CA PHE A 67 -9.50 -13.70 -3.59
C PHE A 67 -10.66 -14.45 -2.94
N MET A 68 -11.74 -13.74 -2.62
CA MET A 68 -12.95 -14.33 -2.05
C MET A 68 -13.70 -15.25 -3.02
N LEU A 69 -13.59 -15.02 -4.34
CA LEU A 69 -14.13 -15.94 -5.36
C LEU A 69 -13.30 -17.21 -5.52
N LYS A 70 -11.96 -17.14 -5.43
CA LYS A 70 -11.07 -18.28 -5.66
C LYS A 70 -10.95 -19.25 -4.48
N HIS A 71 -11.07 -18.77 -3.25
CA HIS A 71 -10.89 -19.59 -2.04
C HIS A 71 -12.19 -19.92 -1.30
N ARG A 72 -13.25 -20.23 -2.05
CA ARG A 72 -14.47 -20.84 -1.50
C ARG A 72 -14.26 -22.35 -1.29
N GLN A 73 -13.56 -22.78 -0.25
CA GLN A 73 -13.83 -24.10 0.34
C GLN A 73 -13.26 -24.28 1.76
N ASP A 74 -14.22 -24.53 2.65
CA ASP A 74 -14.18 -25.23 3.94
C ASP A 74 -13.40 -24.72 5.17
N ILE A 75 -12.35 -23.89 5.04
CA ILE A 75 -11.67 -23.34 6.25
C ILE A 75 -12.41 -22.12 6.84
N GLN A 76 -13.35 -21.53 6.08
CA GLN A 76 -14.12 -20.35 6.49
C GLN A 76 -15.33 -20.63 7.39
N LYS A 77 -15.61 -21.90 7.72
CA LYS A 77 -16.77 -22.23 8.57
C LYS A 77 -16.61 -21.69 9.98
N ASP A 78 -15.38 -21.59 10.48
CA ASP A 78 -15.09 -20.96 11.77
C ASP A 78 -14.46 -19.57 11.59
N ARG A 79 -15.24 -18.54 11.93
CA ARG A 79 -14.79 -17.14 11.91
C ARG A 79 -13.70 -16.87 12.95
N HIS A 80 -13.68 -17.63 14.06
CA HIS A 80 -12.70 -17.46 15.13
C HIS A 80 -11.30 -17.91 14.68
N THR A 81 -11.18 -19.15 14.20
CA THR A 81 -9.95 -19.68 13.61
C THR A 81 -9.40 -18.80 12.50
N MET A 82 -10.27 -18.31 11.60
CA MET A 82 -9.84 -17.40 10.55
C MET A 82 -9.25 -16.11 11.13
N ALA A 83 -9.93 -15.44 12.07
CA ALA A 83 -9.39 -14.22 12.66
C ALA A 83 -7.99 -14.43 13.28
N GLN A 84 -7.77 -15.58 13.93
CA GLN A 84 -6.48 -15.93 14.53
C GLN A 84 -5.41 -16.19 13.47
N LEU A 85 -5.73 -16.94 12.41
CA LEU A 85 -4.81 -17.17 11.29
C LEU A 85 -4.41 -15.87 10.57
N TRP A 86 -5.36 -14.95 10.38
CA TRP A 86 -5.08 -13.65 9.75
C TRP A 86 -4.20 -12.77 10.64
N LYS A 87 -4.41 -12.80 11.96
CA LYS A 87 -3.57 -12.10 12.93
C LYS A 87 -2.13 -12.64 12.89
N GLU A 88 -1.96 -13.95 12.93
CA GLU A 88 -0.64 -14.58 12.87
C GLU A 88 0.06 -14.35 11.51
N ALA A 89 -0.68 -14.41 10.40
CA ALA A 89 -0.14 -14.05 9.09
C ALA A 89 0.37 -12.59 9.06
N GLY A 90 -0.35 -11.66 9.69
CA GLY A 90 0.09 -10.28 9.86
C GLY A 90 1.37 -10.15 10.69
N CYS A 91 1.47 -10.88 11.80
CA CYS A 91 2.68 -10.92 12.63
C CYS A 91 3.89 -11.50 11.88
N VAL A 92 3.69 -12.61 11.15
CA VAL A 92 4.74 -13.21 10.31
C VAL A 92 5.22 -12.23 9.25
N ASN A 93 4.31 -11.53 8.57
CA ASN A 93 4.67 -10.53 7.56
C ASN A 93 5.50 -9.38 8.18
N ALA A 94 5.10 -8.87 9.35
CA ALA A 94 5.85 -7.83 10.06
C ALA A 94 7.25 -8.30 10.51
N ILE A 95 7.40 -9.59 10.86
CA ILE A 95 8.71 -10.14 11.20
C ILE A 95 9.57 -10.32 9.94
N LEU A 96 8.98 -10.86 8.86
CA LEU A 96 9.65 -11.06 7.57
C LEU A 96 10.00 -9.75 6.88
N SER A 97 9.34 -8.63 7.16
CA SER A 97 9.74 -7.32 6.61
C SER A 97 11.07 -6.84 7.18
N ALA A 98 11.41 -7.23 8.41
CA ALA A 98 12.67 -6.87 9.07
C ALA A 98 13.73 -7.99 9.00
N ASN A 99 13.31 -9.26 9.01
CA ASN A 99 14.19 -10.43 9.13
C ASN A 99 14.07 -11.39 7.95
N SER A 100 15.06 -12.26 7.76
CA SER A 100 15.07 -13.25 6.68
C SER A 100 14.15 -14.44 6.94
N ASP A 101 13.87 -14.77 8.21
CA ASP A 101 13.07 -15.93 8.62
C ASP A 101 12.06 -15.53 9.70
N ALA A 102 10.91 -16.20 9.73
CA ALA A 102 9.91 -16.08 10.78
C ALA A 102 9.37 -17.46 11.20
N MET A 103 9.01 -17.60 12.46
CA MET A 103 8.34 -18.80 12.98
C MET A 103 6.88 -18.45 13.27
N SER A 104 5.96 -19.13 12.58
CA SER A 104 4.52 -19.00 12.82
C SER A 104 4.07 -20.11 13.76
N THR A 105 3.36 -19.74 14.81
CA THR A 105 2.71 -20.66 15.73
C THR A 105 1.26 -20.24 15.86
N VAL A 106 0.34 -21.11 15.46
CA VAL A 106 -1.10 -20.89 15.63
C VAL A 106 -1.63 -22.05 16.47
N GLU A 107 -2.07 -21.74 17.68
CA GLU A 107 -2.63 -22.72 18.61
C GLU A 107 -4.10 -23.01 18.23
N SER A 108 -4.51 -24.27 18.31
CA SER A 108 -5.88 -24.76 18.03
C SER A 108 -6.48 -24.25 16.69
N VAL A 109 -5.79 -24.50 15.57
CA VAL A 109 -6.27 -24.09 14.23
C VAL A 109 -7.53 -24.85 13.83
N ALA A 110 -7.58 -26.15 14.09
CA ALA A 110 -8.79 -26.96 13.91
C ALA A 110 -8.67 -28.21 14.79
N PHE A 111 -9.73 -28.52 15.55
CA PHE A 111 -9.82 -29.74 16.36
C PHE A 111 -8.65 -29.91 17.37
N ASP A 112 -8.22 -28.82 18.03
CA ASP A 112 -7.10 -28.81 19.00
C ASP A 112 -5.74 -29.23 18.43
N ILE A 113 -5.53 -29.03 17.13
CA ILE A 113 -4.23 -29.24 16.49
C ILE A 113 -3.46 -27.91 16.46
N ASP A 114 -2.25 -27.93 17.02
CA ASP A 114 -1.30 -26.83 16.95
C ASP A 114 -0.57 -26.83 15.61
N PHE A 115 -0.55 -25.68 14.95
CA PHE A 115 0.19 -25.49 13.70
C PHE A 115 1.45 -24.67 13.97
N LYS A 116 2.62 -25.27 13.73
CA LYS A 116 3.92 -24.60 13.80
C LYS A 116 4.67 -24.76 12.50
N THR A 117 5.04 -23.64 11.88
CA THR A 117 5.84 -23.66 10.65
C THR A 117 6.90 -22.57 10.66
N LYS A 118 8.04 -22.85 10.04
CA LYS A 118 9.06 -21.85 9.75
C LYS A 118 8.85 -21.37 8.32
N VAL A 119 8.82 -20.06 8.12
CA VAL A 119 8.66 -19.43 6.81
C VAL A 119 9.92 -18.61 6.53
N ALA A 120 10.57 -18.88 5.41
CA ALA A 120 11.66 -18.05 4.91
C ALA A 120 11.11 -16.91 4.05
N ARG A 121 11.79 -15.76 4.05
CA ARG A 121 11.40 -14.60 3.23
C ARG A 121 11.37 -14.95 1.74
N SER A 122 12.34 -15.71 1.24
CA SER A 122 12.39 -16.10 -0.17
C SER A 122 11.19 -16.94 -0.58
N GLU A 123 10.79 -17.90 0.25
CA GLU A 123 9.60 -18.73 0.00
C GLU A 123 8.32 -17.89 0.04
N PHE A 124 8.24 -16.92 0.95
CA PHE A 124 7.12 -15.99 1.02
C PHE A 124 7.04 -15.08 -0.22
N GLU A 125 8.16 -14.50 -0.65
CA GLU A 125 8.24 -13.68 -1.86
C GLU A 125 7.90 -14.49 -3.11
N ASP A 126 8.33 -15.76 -3.17
CA ASP A 126 8.01 -16.67 -4.27
C ASP A 126 6.51 -16.94 -4.39
N VAL A 127 5.85 -17.17 -3.25
CA VAL A 127 4.38 -17.30 -3.20
C VAL A 127 3.69 -16.00 -3.59
N CYS A 128 4.28 -14.84 -3.25
CA CYS A 128 3.75 -13.52 -3.54
C CYS A 128 4.19 -12.93 -4.89
N ASN A 129 4.89 -13.69 -5.74
CA ASN A 129 5.37 -13.19 -7.04
C ASN A 129 4.24 -12.73 -7.97
N ASP A 130 3.02 -13.27 -7.82
CA ASP A 130 1.86 -12.85 -8.61
C ASP A 130 1.29 -11.48 -8.17
N LEU A 131 1.68 -10.97 -7.00
CA LEU A 131 1.28 -9.65 -6.50
C LEU A 131 2.19 -8.53 -7.03
N HIS A 132 3.47 -8.80 -7.30
CA HIS A 132 4.42 -7.81 -7.84
C HIS A 132 3.88 -7.01 -9.04
N PRO A 133 3.37 -7.64 -10.12
CA PRO A 133 2.84 -6.89 -11.25
C PRO A 133 1.54 -6.14 -10.92
N ARG A 134 0.82 -6.52 -9.86
CA ARG A 134 -0.40 -5.83 -9.42
C ARG A 134 -0.10 -4.53 -8.71
N PHE A 135 1.01 -4.44 -8.01
CA PHE A 135 1.47 -3.20 -7.37
C PHE A 135 1.92 -2.14 -8.38
N ALA A 136 2.48 -2.58 -9.52
CA ALA A 136 2.90 -1.66 -10.59
C ALA A 136 1.72 -1.08 -11.39
N ARG A 137 0.63 -1.83 -11.56
CA ARG A 137 -0.53 -1.43 -12.40
C ARG A 137 -1.16 -0.10 -11.97
N PRO A 138 -1.52 0.13 -10.69
CA PRO A 138 -2.06 1.41 -10.26
C PRO A 138 -1.16 2.61 -10.56
N THR A 139 0.15 2.42 -10.58
CA THR A 139 1.11 3.48 -10.95
C THR A 139 1.00 3.82 -12.44
N TYR A 140 0.95 2.79 -13.30
CA TYR A 140 0.75 3.00 -14.74
C TYR A 140 -0.62 3.61 -15.05
N ASP A 141 -1.68 3.15 -14.38
CA ASP A 141 -3.03 3.71 -14.54
C ASP A 141 -3.09 5.18 -14.11
N ALA A 142 -2.41 5.52 -13.00
CA ALA A 142 -2.34 6.91 -12.55
C ALA A 142 -1.55 7.78 -13.54
N LEU A 143 -0.43 7.29 -14.08
CA LEU A 143 0.35 8.00 -15.09
C LEU A 143 -0.42 8.21 -16.40
N ALA A 144 -1.10 7.17 -16.88
CA ALA A 144 -1.91 7.23 -18.09
C ALA A 144 -3.07 8.23 -17.95
N ASN A 145 -3.72 8.27 -16.79
CA ASN A 145 -4.79 9.24 -16.53
C ASN A 145 -4.28 10.68 -16.36
N ALA A 146 -2.99 10.86 -16.08
CA ALA A 146 -2.37 12.18 -15.91
C ALA A 146 -1.64 12.67 -17.18
N ASP A 147 -1.61 11.87 -18.27
CA ASP A 147 -0.82 12.13 -19.48
C ASP A 147 0.68 12.42 -19.20
N LEU A 148 1.24 11.78 -18.16
CA LEU A 148 2.63 11.97 -17.72
C LEU A 148 3.50 10.72 -17.95
N SER A 149 4.78 10.94 -18.28
CA SER A 149 5.77 9.86 -18.41
C SER A 149 6.62 9.69 -17.14
N LEU A 150 7.09 8.47 -16.87
CA LEU A 150 7.89 8.09 -15.69
C LEU A 150 9.14 8.97 -15.48
N VAL A 151 9.69 9.54 -16.54
CA VAL A 151 10.91 10.36 -16.52
C VAL A 151 10.68 11.72 -15.82
N CYS A 152 9.43 12.19 -15.78
CA CYS A 152 9.11 13.57 -15.38
C CYS A 152 8.73 13.73 -13.90
N VAL A 153 8.72 12.65 -13.12
CA VAL A 153 8.24 12.66 -11.74
C VAL A 153 9.43 12.43 -10.79
N PRO A 154 9.88 13.44 -10.01
CA PRO A 154 10.82 13.21 -8.92
C PRO A 154 10.09 12.40 -7.84
N VAL A 155 10.25 11.09 -7.89
CA VAL A 155 9.50 10.14 -7.07
C VAL A 155 9.95 10.25 -5.61
N ALA A 156 9.25 11.03 -4.79
CA ALA A 156 9.22 10.78 -3.35
C ALA A 156 8.04 9.85 -3.05
N CYS A 157 8.33 8.54 -2.95
CA CYS A 157 7.35 7.55 -2.51
C CYS A 157 7.02 7.79 -1.03
N LEU A 158 5.86 8.37 -0.77
CA LEU A 158 5.27 8.36 0.57
C LEU A 158 4.44 7.09 0.67
N ALA A 159 5.08 6.03 1.16
CA ALA A 159 4.43 4.76 1.40
C ALA A 159 3.98 4.70 2.87
N ASN A 160 2.66 4.56 3.08
CA ASN A 160 2.16 4.00 4.33
C ASN A 160 2.11 2.48 4.09
N ILE A 161 3.14 1.78 4.53
CA ILE A 161 3.13 0.32 4.66
C ILE A 161 2.76 0.07 6.11
N VAL A 162 1.50 -0.31 6.36
CA VAL A 162 1.06 -0.82 7.65
C VAL A 162 0.99 -2.33 7.56
#